data_AF-A0A7J4J3J9-F1
#
_entry.id   AF-A0A7J4J3J9-F1
#
_cell.length_a   1.000
_cell.length_b   1.000
_cell.length_c   1.000
_cell.angle_alpha   90.00
_cell.angle_beta   90.00
_cell.angle_gamma   90.00
#
_symmetry.space_group_name_H-M   'P 1'
#
loop_
_entity.id
_entity.type
_entity.pdbx_description
1 polymer ?
#
loop_
_entity_poly.entity_id
_entity_poly.type
_entity_poly.pdbx_seq_one_letter_code
_entity_poly.pdbx_strand_id
1 'polypeptide(L)' 'MAPWEEAFAEGATGKGQKGVCENCGKPLSQEEDKVVEREYCGDTHWFCSNKCAKAGVKKE' A
#
# COMPACT_ATOMS: atom_id res chain seq x y z
N MET A 1 29.67 -31.78 -2.42
CA MET A 1 28.32 -31.36 -2.01
C MET A 1 27.77 -30.51 -3.15
N ALA A 2 26.53 -30.74 -3.60
CA ALA A 2 26.01 -30.08 -4.79
C ALA A 2 25.55 -28.64 -4.46
N PRO A 3 25.79 -27.65 -5.33
CA PRO A 3 25.47 -26.22 -5.11
C PRO A 3 23.98 -25.83 -5.24
N TRP A 4 23.07 -26.80 -5.29
CA TRP A 4 21.63 -26.61 -5.54
C TRP A 4 20.78 -26.23 -4.31
N GLU A 5 21.35 -26.12 -3.12
CA GLU A 5 20.59 -25.90 -1.87
C GLU A 5 20.47 -24.41 -1.47
N GLU A 6 21.10 -23.48 -2.19
CA GLU A 6 21.21 -22.08 -1.76
C GLU A 6 20.41 -21.06 -2.61
N ALA A 7 19.40 -21.49 -3.39
CA ALA A 7 18.68 -20.59 -4.32
C ALA A 7 17.19 -20.33 -4.00
N PHE A 8 16.65 -20.80 -2.88
CA PHE A 8 15.23 -20.58 -2.50
C PHE A 8 15.00 -19.36 -1.60
N ALA A 9 15.95 -18.42 -1.53
CA ALA A 9 15.89 -17.27 -0.62
C ALA A 9 15.64 -15.92 -1.33
N GLU A 10 15.22 -15.91 -2.59
CA GLU A 10 14.76 -14.66 -3.22
C GLU A 10 13.32 -14.38 -2.80
N GLY A 11 13.23 -13.80 -1.61
CA GLY A 11 11.99 -13.37 -0.97
C GLY A 11 11.14 -12.55 -1.92
N ALA A 12 9.83 -12.86 -1.90
CA ALA A 12 8.78 -12.06 -2.49
C ALA A 12 8.81 -10.63 -1.92
N THR A 13 9.68 -9.78 -2.45
CA THR A 13 9.72 -8.36 -2.13
C THR A 13 8.70 -7.65 -3.02
N GLY A 14 7.43 -8.01 -2.83
CA GLY A 14 6.30 -7.23 -3.29
C GLY A 14 6.14 -6.00 -2.40
N LYS A 15 7.10 -5.07 -2.43
CA LYS A 15 6.99 -3.78 -1.74
C LYS A 15 7.32 -2.63 -2.68
N GLY A 16 6.65 -2.62 -3.84
CA GLY A 16 6.42 -1.42 -4.62
C GLY A 16 5.21 -0.68 -4.05
N GLN A 17 5.43 0.54 -3.60
CA GLN A 17 4.55 1.30 -2.71
C GLN A 17 3.27 1.78 -3.41
N LYS A 18 2.13 1.11 -3.13
CA LYS A 18 0.73 1.58 -3.31
C LYS A 18 -0.21 0.82 -2.36
N GLY A 19 0.32 0.33 -1.24
CA GLY A 19 -0.17 -0.92 -0.67
C GLY A 19 -1.24 -0.79 0.40
N VAL A 20 -1.37 0.36 1.08
CA VAL A 20 -2.24 0.49 2.26
C VAL A 20 -2.91 1.85 2.36
N CYS A 21 -4.12 1.87 2.92
CA CYS A 21 -4.91 3.07 3.17
C CYS A 21 -4.33 3.86 4.33
N GLU A 22 -4.10 5.16 4.14
CA GLU A 22 -3.45 5.99 5.16
C GLU A 22 -4.36 6.40 6.33
N ASN A 23 -5.65 6.08 6.25
CA ASN A 23 -6.59 6.31 7.34
C ASN A 23 -6.77 5.07 8.25
N CYS A 24 -6.80 3.88 7.65
CA CYS A 24 -7.21 2.65 8.35
C CYS A 24 -6.19 1.50 8.26
N GLY A 25 -5.10 1.67 7.52
CA GLY A 25 -4.05 0.66 7.35
C GLY A 25 -4.46 -0.56 6.52
N LYS A 26 -5.67 -0.59 5.97
CA LYS A 26 -6.12 -1.72 5.11
C LYS A 26 -5.35 -1.76 3.81
N PRO A 27 -5.00 -2.96 3.29
CA PRO A 27 -4.34 -3.06 2.01
C PRO A 27 -5.24 -2.52 0.90
N LEU A 28 -4.68 -1.64 0.08
CA LEU A 28 -5.31 -1.19 -1.14
C LEU A 28 -5.17 -2.30 -2.17
N SER A 29 -6.29 -2.69 -2.77
CA SER A 29 -6.23 -3.53 -3.95
C SER A 29 -5.47 -2.78 -5.05
N GLN A 30 -4.74 -3.51 -5.91
CA GLN A 30 -4.14 -2.92 -7.11
C GLN A 30 -5.17 -2.34 -8.09
N GLU A 31 -6.46 -2.59 -7.87
CA GLU A 31 -7.55 -1.98 -8.62
C GLU A 31 -7.66 -0.48 -8.28
N GLU A 32 -7.08 0.34 -9.15
CA GLU A 32 -7.06 1.81 -9.06
C GLU A 32 -8.47 2.39 -8.94
N ASP A 33 -9.49 1.73 -9.50
CA ASP A 33 -10.90 2.11 -9.42
C ASP A 33 -11.47 2.13 -7.99
N LYS A 34 -10.91 1.32 -7.08
CA LYS A 34 -11.32 1.25 -5.67
C LYS A 34 -10.46 2.11 -4.76
N VAL A 35 -9.37 2.67 -5.28
CA VAL A 35 -8.44 3.49 -4.53
C VAL A 35 -8.82 4.96 -4.73
N VAL A 36 -9.06 5.65 -3.62
CA VAL A 36 -9.37 7.07 -3.64
C VAL A 36 -8.08 7.84 -3.39
N GLU A 37 -7.66 8.62 -4.37
CA GLU A 37 -6.51 9.52 -4.27
C GLU A 37 -6.96 10.90 -3.79
N ARG A 38 -6.30 11.44 -2.75
CA ARG A 38 -6.52 12.83 -2.29
C ARG A 38 -5.21 13.47 -1.89
N GLU A 39 -5.05 14.72 -2.29
CA GLU A 39 -3.96 15.57 -1.83
C GLU A 39 -4.31 16.16 -0.45
N TYR A 40 -3.45 15.92 0.53
CA TYR A 40 -3.49 16.58 1.84
C TYR A 40 -2.14 17.22 2.14
N CYS A 41 -2.12 18.50 2.48
CA CYS A 41 -0.90 19.22 2.89
C CYS A 41 0.22 19.24 1.82
N GLY A 42 -0.11 19.02 0.54
CA GLY A 42 0.84 18.94 -0.57
C GLY A 42 1.36 17.52 -0.86
N ASP A 43 0.90 16.52 -0.11
CA ASP A 43 1.23 15.12 -0.31
C ASP A 43 0.02 14.36 -0.86
N THR A 44 0.25 13.47 -1.81
CA THR A 44 -0.79 12.60 -2.38
C THR A 44 -0.96 11.36 -1.52
N HIS A 45 -2.18 11.13 -1.04
CA HIS A 45 -2.51 10.01 -0.18
C HIS A 45 -3.57 9.12 -0.79
N TRP A 46 -3.45 7.82 -0.53
CA TRP A 46 -4.36 6.81 -1.06
C TRP A 46 -5.22 6.20 0.05
N PHE A 47 -6.50 6.05 -0.26
CA PHE A 47 -7.51 5.57 0.67
C PHE A 47 -8.29 4.41 0.06
N CYS A 48 -8.68 3.45 0.89
CA CYS A 48 -9.42 2.26 0.44
C CYS A 48 -10.89 2.56 0.10
N SER A 49 -11.38 3.75 0.45
CA SER A 49 -12.78 4.15 0.30
C SER A 49 -12.93 5.65 0.49
N ASN A 50 -13.99 6.22 -0.09
CA ASN A 50 -14.30 7.65 0.07
C ASN A 50 -14.55 8.04 1.55
N LYS A 51 -15.05 7.12 2.40
CA LYS A 51 -15.18 7.37 3.84
C LYS A 51 -13.83 7.64 4.51
N CYS A 52 -12.80 6.85 4.18
CA CYS A 52 -11.44 7.04 4.67
C CYS A 52 -10.82 8.32 4.11
N ALA A 53 -11.04 8.59 2.81
CA ALA A 53 -10.59 9.82 2.18
C ALA A 53 -11.21 11.07 2.83
N LYS A 54 -12.50 11.04 3.19
CA LYS A 54 -13.17 12.14 3.93
C LYS A 54 -12.67 12.30 5.35
N ALA A 55 -12.32 11.20 6.02
CA ALA A 55 -11.73 11.24 7.35
C ALA A 55 -10.29 11.81 7.33
N GLY A 56 -9.63 11.75 6.17
CA GLY A 56 -8.29 12.28 5.95
C GLY A 56 -7.19 11.36 6.47
N VAL A 57 -5.95 11.83 6.40
CA VAL A 57 -4.79 11.13 6.94
C VAL A 57 -4.88 11.14 8.47
N LYS A 58 -4.89 9.95 9.09
CA LYS A 58 -4.84 9.85 10.55
C LYS A 58 -3.37 10.00 10.98
N LYS A 59 -2.92 11.24 11.18
CA LYS A 59 -1.67 11.48 11.93
C LYS A 59 -1.96 11.20 13.41
N GLU A 60 -1.28 10.20 13.95
CA GLU A 60 -1.20 9.93 15.40
C GLU A 60 -0.24 10.89 16.10
#